data_AF-A0A1S3XRI2-F1
#
_entry.id   AF-A0A1S3XRI2-F1
#
_cell.length_a   1.000
_cell.length_b   1.000
_cell.length_c   1.000
_cell.angle_alpha   90.00
_cell.angle_beta   90.00
_cell.angle_gamma   90.00
#
_symmetry.space_group_name_H-M   'P 1'
#
loop_
_entity.id
_entity.type
_entity.pdbx_description
1 polymer ?
#
loop_
_entity_poly.entity_id
_entity_poly.type
_entity_poly.pdbx_seq_one_letter_code
_entity_poly.pdbx_strand_id
1 'polypeptide(L)'
;MAIESLFRGKSCNEIRESAFGLSKRLAQTAQETFRDFEEAVEKDATKTAVSDGTVHPLTSYVINYVKFLFDYQSTLKQLFQEFENGDSNSQLASVTMRIMQALQTNLDGKSKQYKDPALTNLFLMNNIHYMVRSVRRSEAKDLLGDDWVQRHRRVVQQHANQYKRIAWAKILQCLSIQGLTSSGGSNSMGVDGQNSSGPNARLSYLLLDN
;
A
#
# COMPACT_ATOMS: atom_id res chain seq x y z
N MET A 1 9.14 -3.89 -35.07
CA MET A 1 10.00 -3.33 -36.15
C MET A 1 10.72 -4.38 -37.00
N ALA A 2 11.34 -5.43 -36.43
CA ALA A 2 12.09 -6.41 -37.23
C ALA A 2 11.22 -7.22 -38.23
N ILE A 3 10.05 -7.72 -37.80
CA ILE A 3 9.17 -8.56 -38.64
C ILE A 3 8.65 -7.81 -39.87
N GLU A 4 8.13 -6.59 -39.70
CA GLU A 4 7.68 -5.73 -40.82
C GLU A 4 8.79 -5.45 -41.83
N SER A 5 10.01 -5.25 -41.34
CA SER A 5 11.16 -4.92 -42.20
C SER A 5 11.73 -6.13 -42.94
N LEU A 6 11.63 -7.33 -42.37
CA LEU A 6 12.19 -8.58 -42.88
C LEU A 6 11.23 -9.30 -43.84
N PHE A 7 9.92 -9.27 -43.53
CA PHE A 7 8.87 -9.98 -44.27
C PHE A 7 8.10 -9.03 -45.20
N ARG A 8 8.81 -8.39 -46.13
CA ARG A 8 8.21 -7.42 -47.07
C ARG A 8 7.46 -8.11 -48.20
N GLY A 9 6.45 -7.42 -48.74
CA GLY A 9 5.70 -7.85 -49.92
C GLY A 9 4.43 -8.64 -49.60
N LYS A 10 3.59 -8.82 -50.62
CA LYS A 10 2.26 -9.44 -50.48
C LYS A 10 2.34 -10.91 -50.05
N SER A 11 3.35 -11.64 -50.52
CA SER A 11 3.53 -13.07 -50.22
C SER A 11 3.86 -13.35 -48.75
N CYS A 12 4.37 -12.37 -48.00
CA CYS A 12 4.67 -12.51 -46.57
C CYS A 12 3.63 -11.84 -45.67
N ASN A 13 2.48 -11.41 -46.23
CA ASN A 13 1.43 -10.74 -45.47
C ASN A 13 0.86 -11.63 -44.36
N GLU A 14 0.63 -12.91 -44.66
CA GLU A 14 0.09 -13.88 -43.69
C GLU A 14 1.00 -14.05 -42.46
N ILE A 15 2.32 -14.02 -42.65
CA ILE A 15 3.31 -14.13 -41.56
C ILE A 15 3.23 -12.90 -40.65
N ARG A 16 3.13 -11.70 -41.25
CA ARG A 16 3.00 -10.44 -40.50
C ARG A 16 1.69 -10.37 -39.74
N GLU A 17 0.57 -10.72 -40.39
CA GLU A 17 -0.75 -10.79 -39.75
C GLU A 17 -0.79 -11.82 -38.62
N SER A 18 -0.16 -12.98 -38.80
CA SER A 18 -0.06 -14.01 -37.76
C SER A 18 0.78 -13.54 -36.57
N ALA A 19 1.92 -12.89 -36.81
CA ALA A 19 2.77 -12.35 -35.74
C ALA A 19 2.06 -11.24 -34.96
N PHE A 20 1.34 -10.36 -35.65
CA PHE A 20 0.51 -9.33 -35.03
C PHE A 20 -0.63 -9.95 -34.21
N GLY A 21 -1.35 -10.93 -34.78
CA GLY A 21 -2.42 -11.65 -34.10
C GLY A 21 -1.94 -12.38 -32.83
N LEU A 22 -0.76 -12.99 -32.87
CA LEU A 22 -0.15 -13.62 -31.70
C LEU A 22 0.22 -12.59 -30.62
N SER A 23 0.80 -11.45 -31.02
CA SER A 23 1.15 -10.36 -30.10
C SER A 23 -0.08 -9.82 -29.39
N LYS A 24 -1.18 -9.61 -30.12
CA LYS A 24 -2.47 -9.20 -29.56
C LYS A 24 -3.03 -10.22 -28.57
N ARG A 25 -2.99 -11.51 -28.90
CA ARG A 25 -3.46 -12.58 -28.00
C ARG A 25 -2.61 -12.68 -26.74
N LEU A 26 -1.29 -12.60 -26.88
CA LEU A 26 -0.38 -12.59 -25.73
C LEU A 26 -0.68 -11.42 -24.80
N ALA A 27 -0.89 -10.24 -25.40
CA ALA A 27 -1.29 -9.06 -24.66
C ALA A 27 -2.57 -9.36 -23.88
N GLN A 28 -3.65 -9.79 -24.56
CA GLN A 28 -4.96 -10.10 -23.95
C GLN A 28 -4.84 -11.07 -22.78
N THR A 29 -4.11 -12.16 -22.97
CA THR A 29 -3.85 -13.13 -21.90
C THR A 29 -3.10 -12.49 -20.72
N ALA A 30 -2.12 -11.61 -20.97
CA ALA A 30 -1.46 -10.91 -19.87
C ALA A 30 -2.43 -10.02 -19.06
N GLN A 31 -3.36 -9.31 -19.71
CA GLN A 31 -4.40 -8.53 -19.01
C GLN A 31 -5.33 -9.41 -18.17
N GLU A 32 -5.73 -10.57 -18.70
CA GLU A 32 -6.51 -11.55 -17.96
C GLU A 32 -5.72 -12.03 -16.73
N THR A 33 -4.43 -12.37 -16.89
CA THR A 33 -3.60 -12.78 -15.75
C THR A 33 -3.44 -11.69 -14.69
N PHE A 34 -3.39 -10.41 -15.06
CA PHE A 34 -3.40 -9.32 -14.09
C PHE A 34 -4.71 -9.27 -13.31
N ARG A 35 -5.85 -9.44 -14.00
CA ARG A 35 -7.17 -9.47 -13.35
C ARG A 35 -7.30 -10.66 -12.41
N ASP A 36 -6.86 -11.84 -12.83
CA ASP A 36 -6.89 -13.05 -12.01
C ASP A 36 -5.99 -12.88 -10.78
N PHE A 37 -4.82 -12.26 -10.94
CA PHE A 37 -3.93 -11.95 -9.83
C PHE A 37 -4.57 -10.96 -8.83
N GLU A 38 -5.18 -9.89 -9.31
CA GLU A 38 -5.92 -8.93 -8.46
C GLU A 38 -7.01 -9.64 -7.65
N GLU A 39 -7.82 -10.48 -8.31
CA GLU A 39 -8.89 -11.23 -7.67
C GLU A 39 -8.34 -12.22 -6.63
N ALA A 40 -7.25 -12.91 -6.94
CA ALA A 40 -6.59 -13.83 -6.03
C ALA A 40 -6.04 -13.11 -4.79
N VAL A 41 -5.46 -11.91 -4.96
CA VAL A 41 -4.98 -11.08 -3.86
C VAL A 41 -6.14 -10.59 -2.99
N GLU A 42 -7.22 -10.09 -3.61
CA GLU A 42 -8.38 -9.59 -2.87
C GLU A 42 -9.06 -10.70 -2.06
N LYS A 43 -9.17 -11.90 -2.64
CA LYS A 43 -9.87 -13.05 -2.03
C LYS A 43 -8.99 -13.95 -1.18
N ASP A 44 -7.70 -13.62 -0.97
CA ASP A 44 -6.81 -14.45 -0.16
C ASP A 44 -7.38 -14.66 1.26
N ALA A 45 -7.79 -15.90 1.53
CA ALA A 45 -8.35 -16.33 2.81
C ALA A 45 -7.32 -17.05 3.69
N THR A 46 -6.04 -17.03 3.30
CA THR A 46 -4.98 -17.73 4.04
C THR A 46 -4.93 -17.22 5.48
N LYS A 47 -5.00 -18.15 6.44
CA LYS A 47 -5.00 -17.89 7.89
C LYS A 47 -3.59 -17.80 8.45
N THR A 48 -2.69 -17.12 7.74
CA THR A 48 -1.34 -16.88 8.23
C THR A 48 -1.42 -15.96 9.46
N ALA A 49 -1.32 -16.57 10.64
CA ALA A 49 -1.45 -15.87 11.90
C ALA A 49 -0.23 -14.97 12.15
N VAL A 50 -0.40 -13.66 11.94
CA VAL A 50 0.49 -12.66 12.55
C VAL A 50 -0.21 -12.12 13.78
N SER A 51 -0.01 -12.80 14.91
CA SER A 51 -0.67 -12.45 16.18
C SER A 51 -0.21 -11.11 16.77
N ASP A 52 0.92 -10.58 16.32
CA ASP A 52 1.58 -9.37 16.82
C ASP A 52 1.29 -8.10 16.00
N GLY A 53 0.54 -8.22 14.90
CA GLY A 53 0.23 -7.08 14.02
C GLY A 53 1.41 -6.61 13.16
N THR A 54 2.41 -7.46 12.92
CA THR A 54 3.51 -7.15 11.99
C THR A 54 3.06 -7.17 10.52
N VAL A 55 4.01 -6.97 9.60
CA VAL A 55 3.75 -7.05 8.16
C VAL A 55 3.32 -8.47 7.78
N HIS A 56 2.17 -8.57 7.12
CA HIS A 56 1.62 -9.84 6.67
C HIS A 56 2.42 -10.40 5.49
N PRO A 57 2.67 -11.73 5.40
CA PRO A 57 3.38 -12.34 4.28
C PRO A 57 2.81 -11.96 2.91
N LEU A 58 1.48 -11.93 2.79
CA LEU A 58 0.78 -11.47 1.58
C LEU A 58 1.22 -10.07 1.14
N THR A 59 1.36 -9.12 2.07
CA THR A 59 1.81 -7.76 1.77
C THR A 59 3.21 -7.78 1.16
N SER A 60 4.13 -8.53 1.78
CA SER A 60 5.50 -8.63 1.26
C SER A 60 5.54 -9.29 -0.12
N TYR A 61 4.74 -10.34 -0.34
CA TYR A 61 4.64 -11.06 -1.59
C TYR A 61 4.11 -10.18 -2.73
N VAL A 62 2.96 -9.53 -2.52
CA VAL A 62 2.34 -8.66 -3.54
C VAL A 62 3.22 -7.47 -3.86
N ILE A 63 3.84 -6.85 -2.86
CA ILE A 63 4.76 -5.73 -3.09
C ILE A 63 6.01 -6.16 -3.86
N ASN A 64 6.55 -7.36 -3.58
CA ASN A 64 7.67 -7.89 -4.37
C ASN A 64 7.24 -8.23 -5.80
N TYR A 65 6.04 -8.77 -6.00
CA TYR A 65 5.46 -8.97 -7.33
C TYR A 65 5.38 -7.65 -8.10
N VAL A 66 4.86 -6.59 -7.48
CA VAL A 66 4.84 -5.26 -8.11
C VAL A 66 6.25 -4.79 -8.46
N LYS A 67 7.25 -4.95 -7.59
CA LYS A 67 8.63 -4.60 -7.95
C LYS A 67 9.10 -5.32 -9.21
N PHE A 68 8.84 -6.63 -9.30
CA PHE A 68 9.18 -7.40 -10.51
C PHE A 68 8.43 -6.92 -11.76
N LEU A 69 7.19 -6.44 -11.64
CA LEU A 69 6.49 -5.83 -12.79
C LEU A 69 7.24 -4.61 -13.32
N PHE A 70 7.81 -3.80 -12.44
CA PHE A 70 8.57 -2.63 -12.85
C PHE A 70 9.91 -2.98 -13.50
N ASP A 71 10.55 -4.09 -13.13
CA ASP A 71 11.72 -4.61 -13.85
C ASP A 71 11.42 -4.90 -15.33
N TYR A 72 10.15 -5.20 -15.66
CA TYR A 72 9.66 -5.42 -17.03
C TYR A 72 8.84 -4.24 -17.59
N GLN A 73 8.95 -3.04 -17.00
CA GLN A 73 8.13 -1.89 -17.34
C GLN A 73 8.16 -1.55 -18.84
N SER A 74 9.32 -1.61 -19.50
CA SER A 74 9.44 -1.33 -20.95
C SER A 74 8.64 -2.31 -21.80
N THR A 75 8.72 -3.60 -21.46
CA THR A 75 8.01 -4.68 -22.16
C THR A 75 6.52 -4.58 -21.92
N LEU A 76 6.10 -4.32 -20.67
CA LEU A 76 4.70 -4.13 -20.34
C LEU A 76 4.11 -2.91 -21.05
N LYS A 77 4.86 -1.81 -21.17
CA LYS A 77 4.41 -0.63 -21.94
C LYS A 77 4.20 -0.93 -23.42
N GLN A 78 5.08 -1.74 -24.03
CA GLN A 78 4.91 -2.17 -25.42
C GLN A 78 3.69 -3.09 -25.55
N LEU A 79 3.53 -4.04 -24.63
CA LEU A 79 2.39 -4.94 -24.60
C LEU A 79 1.06 -4.18 -24.46
N PHE A 80 1.03 -3.13 -23.64
CA PHE A 80 -0.14 -2.28 -23.43
C PHE A 80 -0.48 -1.37 -24.62
N GLN A 81 0.49 -1.01 -25.46
CA GLN A 81 0.25 -0.23 -26.68
C GLN A 81 -0.55 -1.00 -27.74
N GLU A 82 -0.51 -2.35 -27.73
CA GLU A 82 -1.22 -3.20 -28.69
C GLU A 82 -2.74 -3.27 -28.46
N PHE A 83 -3.24 -2.73 -27.34
CA PHE A 83 -4.64 -2.86 -26.94
C PHE A 83 -5.53 -1.69 -27.31
N GLU A 84 -5.05 -0.48 -27.06
CA GLU A 84 -5.74 0.77 -27.35
C GLU A 84 -4.68 1.85 -27.58
N ASN A 85 -5.01 2.87 -28.39
CA ASN A 85 -4.20 4.09 -28.55
C ASN A 85 -4.09 4.93 -27.24
N GLY A 86 -4.26 4.32 -26.08
CA GLY A 86 -4.14 4.92 -24.76
C GLY A 86 -2.69 4.98 -24.29
N ASP A 87 -2.42 5.89 -23.36
CA ASP A 87 -1.10 6.03 -22.74
C ASP A 87 -0.75 4.75 -21.95
N SER A 88 0.27 4.02 -22.40
CA SER A 88 0.69 2.77 -21.75
C SER A 88 1.20 2.97 -20.32
N ASN A 89 1.64 4.19 -19.97
CA ASN A 89 1.93 4.54 -18.58
C ASN A 89 0.66 4.52 -17.73
N SER A 90 -0.44 5.10 -18.24
CA SER A 90 -1.72 5.12 -17.55
C SER A 90 -2.28 3.71 -17.30
N GLN A 91 -2.09 2.77 -18.23
CA GLN A 91 -2.52 1.39 -18.06
C GLN A 91 -1.71 0.66 -16.98
N LEU A 92 -0.37 0.76 -17.03
CA LEU A 92 0.48 0.16 -16.00
C LEU A 92 0.21 0.77 -14.62
N ALA A 93 -0.07 2.08 -14.56
CA ALA A 93 -0.45 2.77 -13.33
C ALA A 93 -1.78 2.23 -12.79
N SER A 94 -2.77 2.07 -13.67
CA SER A 94 -4.09 1.54 -13.34
C SER A 94 -4.00 0.12 -12.78
N VAL A 95 -3.29 -0.80 -13.46
CA VAL A 95 -3.07 -2.18 -12.98
C VAL A 95 -2.37 -2.17 -11.62
N THR A 96 -1.30 -1.38 -11.48
CA THR A 96 -0.58 -1.27 -10.20
C THR A 96 -1.49 -0.76 -9.08
N MET A 97 -2.30 0.27 -9.34
CA MET A 97 -3.24 0.82 -8.37
C MET A 97 -4.30 -0.21 -7.96
N ARG A 98 -4.84 -0.99 -8.91
CA ARG A 98 -5.83 -2.04 -8.64
C ARG A 98 -5.26 -3.15 -7.76
N ILE A 99 -4.05 -3.63 -8.05
CA ILE A 99 -3.34 -4.60 -7.20
C ILE A 99 -3.14 -4.06 -5.78
N MET A 100 -2.69 -2.80 -5.65
CA MET A 100 -2.50 -2.16 -4.33
C MET A 100 -3.83 -1.99 -3.58
N GLN A 101 -4.93 -1.71 -4.28
CA GLN A 101 -6.26 -1.58 -3.70
C GLN A 101 -6.80 -2.94 -3.25
N ALA A 102 -6.66 -3.97 -4.06
CA ALA A 102 -7.03 -5.35 -3.72
C ALA A 102 -6.31 -5.82 -2.45
N LEU A 103 -5.00 -5.54 -2.36
CA LEU A 103 -4.21 -5.84 -1.16
C LEU A 103 -4.75 -5.09 0.07
N GLN A 104 -5.05 -3.80 -0.05
CA GLN A 104 -5.61 -3.00 1.06
C GLN A 104 -6.97 -3.52 1.52
N THR A 105 -7.88 -3.83 0.58
CA THR A 105 -9.19 -4.41 0.88
C THR A 105 -9.04 -5.73 1.63
N ASN A 106 -8.14 -6.60 1.17
CA ASN A 106 -7.87 -7.87 1.83
C ASN A 106 -7.32 -7.67 3.25
N LEU A 107 -6.36 -6.76 3.43
CA LEU A 107 -5.78 -6.43 4.74
C LEU A 107 -6.83 -5.85 5.69
N ASP A 108 -7.74 -4.99 5.23
CA ASP A 108 -8.88 -4.51 6.03
C ASP A 108 -9.74 -5.69 6.49
N GLY A 109 -10.06 -6.61 5.58
CA GLY A 109 -10.78 -7.85 5.89
C GLY A 109 -10.07 -8.70 6.94
N LYS A 110 -8.75 -8.92 6.81
CA LYS A 110 -7.95 -9.68 7.79
C LYS A 110 -7.84 -8.95 9.14
N SER A 111 -7.76 -7.62 9.14
CA SER A 111 -7.62 -6.82 10.36
C SER A 111 -8.81 -6.94 11.32
N LYS A 112 -10.00 -7.29 10.79
CA LYS A 112 -11.23 -7.53 11.57
C LYS A 112 -11.18 -8.80 12.43
N GLN A 113 -10.17 -9.65 12.23
CA GLN A 113 -9.98 -10.87 13.02
C GLN A 113 -9.31 -10.60 14.39
N TYR A 114 -8.67 -9.43 14.55
CA TYR A 114 -8.12 -9.03 15.85
C TYR A 114 -9.24 -8.60 16.81
N LYS A 115 -9.19 -9.12 18.04
CA LYS A 115 -10.14 -8.75 19.10
C LYS A 115 -9.85 -7.37 19.69
N ASP A 116 -8.57 -6.99 19.73
CA ASP A 116 -8.14 -5.69 20.25
C ASP A 116 -8.13 -4.64 19.11
N PRO A 117 -8.97 -3.60 19.17
CA PRO A 117 -9.00 -2.54 18.16
C PRO A 117 -7.68 -1.75 18.04
N ALA A 118 -6.86 -1.71 19.10
CA ALA A 118 -5.53 -1.13 19.00
C ALA A 118 -4.65 -1.96 18.07
N LEU A 119 -4.67 -3.28 18.22
CA LEU A 119 -3.90 -4.20 17.39
C LEU A 119 -4.34 -4.18 15.91
N THR A 120 -5.65 -4.03 15.64
CA THR A 120 -6.16 -3.78 14.28
C THR A 120 -5.49 -2.56 13.62
N ASN A 121 -5.42 -1.44 14.35
CA ASN A 121 -4.80 -0.22 13.83
C ASN A 121 -3.28 -0.36 13.66
N LEU A 122 -2.61 -1.06 14.58
CA LEU A 122 -1.18 -1.35 14.48
C LEU A 122 -0.87 -2.18 13.23
N PHE A 123 -1.67 -3.23 12.99
CA PHE A 123 -1.55 -4.09 11.81
C PHE A 123 -1.71 -3.31 10.50
N LEU A 124 -2.79 -2.52 10.38
CA LEU A 124 -3.04 -1.72 9.17
C LEU A 124 -1.94 -0.67 8.96
N MET A 125 -1.53 0.02 10.02
CA MET A 125 -0.43 0.98 9.97
C MET A 125 0.86 0.34 9.45
N ASN A 126 1.27 -0.81 10.00
CA ASN A 126 2.52 -1.49 9.63
C ASN A 126 2.51 -1.95 8.17
N ASN A 127 1.41 -2.56 7.73
CA ASN A 127 1.30 -3.07 6.38
C ASN A 127 1.24 -1.94 5.34
N ILE A 128 0.41 -0.92 5.55
CA ILE A 128 0.32 0.22 4.62
C ILE A 128 1.64 1.00 4.62
N HIS A 129 2.30 1.15 5.78
CA HIS A 129 3.62 1.76 5.85
C HIS A 129 4.66 0.98 5.01
N TYR A 130 4.66 -0.35 5.11
CA TYR A 130 5.53 -1.19 4.29
C TYR A 130 5.29 -1.01 2.78
N MET A 131 4.02 -0.93 2.37
CA MET A 131 3.65 -0.64 0.98
C MET A 131 4.22 0.71 0.53
N VAL A 132 3.97 1.77 1.30
CA VAL A 132 4.45 3.13 1.01
C VAL A 132 5.98 3.18 0.93
N ARG A 133 6.67 2.58 1.91
CA ARG A 133 8.13 2.53 1.95
C ARG A 133 8.69 1.81 0.72
N SER A 134 8.05 0.72 0.31
CA SER A 134 8.49 -0.07 -0.84
C SER A 134 8.27 0.66 -2.16
N VAL A 135 7.10 1.28 -2.36
CA VAL A 135 6.82 2.09 -3.56
C VAL A 135 7.78 3.26 -3.69
N ARG A 136 8.07 3.96 -2.58
CA ARG A 136 9.03 5.08 -2.58
C ARG A 136 10.46 4.69 -2.97
N ARG A 137 10.81 3.41 -2.88
CA ARG A 137 12.15 2.87 -3.17
C ARG A 137 12.23 2.17 -4.53
N SER A 138 11.17 2.21 -5.34
CA SER A 138 11.14 1.62 -6.68
C SER A 138 10.65 2.62 -7.73
N GLU A 139 10.79 2.24 -9.00
CA GLU A 139 10.29 3.01 -10.16
C GLU A 139 8.76 3.17 -10.16
N ALA A 140 8.06 2.40 -9.32
CA ALA A 140 6.63 2.58 -9.07
C ALA A 140 6.28 3.97 -8.53
N LYS A 141 7.22 4.64 -7.84
CA LYS A 141 7.02 6.00 -7.37
C LYS A 141 6.75 6.97 -8.51
N ASP A 142 7.53 6.87 -9.59
CA ASP A 142 7.46 7.82 -10.71
C ASP A 142 6.15 7.64 -11.49
N LEU A 143 5.63 6.41 -11.52
CA LEU A 143 4.37 6.09 -12.18
C LEU A 143 3.13 6.44 -11.35
N LEU A 144 3.15 6.15 -10.04
CA LEU A 144 2.02 6.40 -9.14
C LEU A 144 1.95 7.85 -8.65
N GLY A 145 3.08 8.55 -8.65
CA GLY A 145 3.21 9.95 -8.26
C GLY A 145 3.26 10.19 -6.75
N ASP A 146 3.73 11.39 -6.38
CA ASP A 146 3.86 11.81 -4.98
C ASP A 146 2.50 11.93 -4.28
N ASP A 147 1.42 12.20 -5.01
CA ASP A 147 0.05 12.25 -4.47
C ASP A 147 -0.40 10.91 -3.88
N TRP A 148 -0.10 9.81 -4.57
CA TRP A 148 -0.40 8.47 -4.07
C TRP A 148 0.36 8.21 -2.76
N VAL A 149 1.66 8.55 -2.72
CA VAL A 149 2.51 8.39 -1.54
C VAL A 149 1.98 9.22 -0.38
N GLN A 150 1.62 10.49 -0.62
CA GLN A 150 1.12 11.39 0.41
C GLN A 150 -0.23 10.94 0.96
N ARG A 151 -1.14 10.48 0.09
CA ARG A 151 -2.44 9.94 0.49
C ARG A 151 -2.28 8.76 1.43
N HIS A 152 -1.46 7.77 1.07
CA HIS A 152 -1.25 6.58 1.91
C HIS A 152 -0.48 6.89 3.19
N ARG A 153 0.47 7.84 3.17
CA ARG A 153 1.09 8.35 4.41
C ARG A 153 0.07 8.94 5.40
N ARG A 154 -0.93 9.68 4.89
CA ARG A 154 -2.01 10.19 5.75
C ARG A 154 -2.82 9.06 6.37
N VAL A 155 -3.10 8.00 5.62
CA VAL A 155 -3.79 6.79 6.13
C VAL A 155 -2.96 6.10 7.22
N VAL A 156 -1.65 5.92 7.01
CA VAL A 156 -0.73 5.40 8.04
C VAL A 156 -0.80 6.24 9.31
N GLN A 157 -0.78 7.57 9.17
CA GLN A 157 -0.86 8.48 10.32
C GLN A 157 -2.22 8.40 11.04
N GLN A 158 -3.32 8.23 10.31
CA GLN A 158 -4.65 8.04 10.89
C GLN A 158 -4.70 6.79 11.76
N HIS A 159 -4.21 5.66 11.27
CA HIS A 159 -4.13 4.43 12.06
C HIS A 159 -3.18 4.58 13.25
N ALA A 160 -2.03 5.25 13.09
CA ALA A 160 -1.11 5.53 14.18
C ALA A 160 -1.78 6.34 15.31
N ASN A 161 -2.54 7.38 14.94
CA ASN A 161 -3.26 8.22 15.91
C ASN A 161 -4.37 7.44 16.61
N GLN A 162 -5.11 6.62 15.88
CA GLN A 162 -6.19 5.80 16.43
C GLN A 162 -5.63 4.72 17.37
N TYR A 163 -4.53 4.06 17.00
CA TYR A 163 -3.79 3.14 17.87
C TYR A 163 -3.42 3.82 19.20
N LYS A 164 -2.76 4.98 19.14
CA LYS A 164 -2.36 5.75 20.32
C LYS A 164 -3.57 6.08 21.21
N ARG A 165 -4.66 6.56 20.61
CA ARG A 165 -5.88 6.92 21.33
C ARG A 165 -6.48 5.72 22.06
N ILE A 166 -6.61 4.58 21.40
CA ILE A 166 -7.23 3.38 21.99
C ILE A 166 -6.32 2.76 23.05
N ALA A 167 -5.04 2.53 22.73
CA ALA A 167 -4.11 1.81 23.59
C ALA A 167 -3.89 2.55 24.93
N TRP A 168 -3.83 3.88 24.90
CA TRP A 168 -3.53 4.69 26.07
C TRP A 168 -4.77 5.21 26.81
N ALA A 169 -5.98 5.05 26.27
CA ALA A 169 -7.20 5.60 26.86
C ALA A 169 -7.38 5.18 28.34
N LYS A 170 -7.23 3.88 28.63
CA LYS A 170 -7.42 3.35 29.99
C LYS A 170 -6.37 3.88 30.98
N ILE A 171 -5.11 3.94 30.55
CA ILE A 171 -4.01 4.45 31.39
C ILE A 171 -4.22 5.93 31.70
N LEU A 172 -4.59 6.73 30.69
CA LEU A 172 -4.86 8.16 30.87
C LEU A 172 -6.07 8.41 31.79
N GLN A 173 -7.11 7.57 31.71
CA GLN A 173 -8.25 7.63 32.62
C GLN A 173 -7.85 7.35 34.07
N CYS A 174 -7.05 6.30 34.32
CA CYS A 174 -6.54 6.00 35.66
C CYS A 174 -5.74 7.18 36.23
N LEU A 175 -4.85 7.78 35.44
CA LEU A 175 -4.06 8.94 35.88
C LEU A 175 -4.91 10.18 36.16
N SER A 176 -6.01 10.37 35.42
CA SER A 176 -6.91 11.53 35.59
C SER A 176 -7.82 11.40 36.82
N ILE A 177 -8.24 10.18 37.17
CA ILE A 177 -9.13 9.92 38.31
C ILE A 177 -8.33 9.85 39.63
N GLN A 178 -7.12 9.28 39.61
CA GLN A 178 -6.26 9.24 40.80
C GLN A 178 -5.65 10.61 41.15
N GLY A 179 -5.48 11.51 40.17
CA GLY A 179 -4.94 12.86 40.38
C GLY A 179 -5.92 13.85 41.05
N LEU A 180 -7.21 13.51 41.17
CA LEU A 180 -8.24 14.41 41.72
C LEU A 180 -8.80 13.97 43.08
N THR A 181 -8.43 12.78 43.59
CA THR A 181 -8.96 12.27 44.86
C THR A 181 -7.96 12.29 46.03
N SER A 182 -6.73 12.79 45.83
CA SER A 182 -5.79 13.04 46.92
C SER A 182 -5.42 14.52 47.04
N SER A 183 -6.31 15.32 47.64
CA SER A 183 -5.99 16.44 48.56
C SER A 183 -7.16 17.44 48.65
N GLY A 184 -8.13 17.15 49.52
CA GLY A 184 -8.94 18.21 50.11
C GLY A 184 -8.13 18.84 51.26
N GLY A 185 -7.66 20.08 51.11
CA GLY A 185 -7.10 20.85 52.23
C GLY A 185 -6.12 21.99 51.94
N SER A 186 -6.60 23.04 51.24
CA SER A 186 -6.31 24.48 51.46
C SER A 186 -4.93 25.13 51.20
N ASN A 187 -5.00 26.13 50.29
CA ASN A 187 -4.31 27.43 50.16
C ASN A 187 -2.78 27.52 49.93
N SER A 188 -2.37 28.04 48.76
CA SER A 188 -1.91 29.43 48.58
C SER A 188 -1.34 29.65 47.16
N MET A 189 -1.34 30.92 46.75
CA MET A 189 -1.08 31.52 45.44
C MET A 189 0.27 31.19 44.76
N GLY A 190 0.27 31.28 43.42
CA GLY A 190 1.35 31.98 42.71
C GLY A 190 2.02 31.27 41.52
N VAL A 191 1.70 31.76 40.32
CA VAL A 191 2.65 32.17 39.25
C VAL A 191 3.33 31.12 38.33
N ASP A 192 3.24 31.46 37.04
CA ASP A 192 4.06 31.15 35.85
C ASP A 192 4.13 29.75 35.21
N GLY A 193 3.44 29.65 34.07
CA GLY A 193 4.06 29.51 32.74
C GLY A 193 5.12 28.42 32.54
N GLN A 194 4.70 27.30 31.93
CA GLN A 194 5.59 26.53 31.05
C GLN A 194 4.79 25.63 30.09
N ASN A 195 5.00 25.88 28.80
CA ASN A 195 4.48 25.10 27.68
C ASN A 195 5.22 23.75 27.59
N SER A 196 4.67 22.71 28.21
CA SER A 196 5.25 21.36 28.15
C SER A 196 4.87 20.68 26.84
N SER A 197 5.73 20.81 25.84
CA SER A 197 5.79 19.87 24.72
C SER A 197 6.19 18.51 25.27
N GLY A 198 5.20 17.65 25.52
CA GLY A 198 5.42 16.33 26.10
C GLY A 198 6.28 15.42 25.20
N PRO A 199 6.92 14.39 25.79
CA PRO A 199 7.77 13.42 25.07
C PRO A 199 7.05 12.63 23.95
N ASN A 200 5.73 12.79 23.84
CA ASN A 200 4.87 12.21 22.82
C ASN A 200 5.19 12.66 21.38
N ALA A 201 5.82 13.83 21.19
CA ALA A 201 6.25 14.25 19.86
C ALA A 201 7.42 13.41 19.33
N ARG A 202 8.31 12.90 20.20
CA ARG A 202 9.52 12.17 19.80
C ARG A 202 9.26 10.73 19.35
N LEU A 203 8.23 10.06 19.88
CA LEU A 203 7.85 8.71 19.44
C LEU A 203 7.19 8.71 18.04
N SER A 204 6.62 9.83 17.59
CA SER A 204 6.09 9.97 16.23
C SER A 204 7.18 9.91 15.15
N TYR A 205 8.36 10.46 15.43
CA TYR A 205 9.45 10.53 14.45
C TYR A 205 10.16 9.18 14.29
N LEU A 206 10.25 8.37 15.35
CA LEU A 206 10.99 7.10 15.31
C LEU A 206 10.29 5.98 14.53
N LEU A 207 8.97 6.04 14.32
CA LEU A 207 8.21 5.03 13.57
C LEU A 207 8.00 5.38 12.08
N LEU A 208 8.32 6.61 11.66
CA LEU A 208 8.03 7.09 10.29
C LEU A 208 9.28 7.39 9.45
N ASP A 209 10.46 7.48 10.08
CA ASP A 209 11.72 7.88 9.42
C ASP A 209 12.77 6.76 9.24
N ASN A 210 12.36 5.48 9.17
CA ASN A 210 13.27 4.38 8.78
C ASN A 210 12.74 3.54 7.62
#